data_AF-Q023U5-F1
#
_entry.id   AF-Q023U5-F1
#
_cell.length_a   1.000
_cell.length_b   1.000
_cell.length_c   1.000
_cell.angle_alpha   90.00
_cell.angle_beta   90.00
_cell.angle_gamma   90.00
#
_symmetry.space_group_name_H-M   'P 1'
#
loop_
_entity.id
_entity.type
_entity.pdbx_description
1 polymer ?
#
loop_
_entity_poly.entity_id
_entity_poly.type
_entity_poly.pdbx_seq_one_letter_code
_entity_poly.pdbx_strand_id
1 'polypeptide(L)'
;MPNSLRTSGTAAPVLLALALVCWAFALRGVWHWIGLAPVPGRETDKLILQAWSGGWMLLAWILLGGLLLVANAKGVLPVSVGMAAWVMHPVSAVAALIALGIAYDARWRWCVALPAAVPLLIGGYAAWAFAGRAPEKFGLAMWAAVLAMSLTILPGAWQFKSKYMDSGSIDATPGPKLDKWMADQAAKRRAGELAELSKIDDETTLSELEHLTRKDSPVLQEALAAMRGLPHRQAEAVLRLQSDFTFILRLLPDIDVQPTAELCGAIRGYLQRYLRHERANRPEPEGFIGDQLEESVRSLGWISEHCDCEAELDDVERFARAQRDTAEVRAFIAALAEARQKRK
;
A
#
# COMPACT_ATOMS: atom_id res chain seq x y z
N MET A 1 -2.89 -32.32 39.26
CA MET A 1 -2.26 -31.71 38.07
C MET A 1 -0.74 -31.64 38.23
N PRO A 2 0.03 -32.64 37.78
CA PRO A 2 1.49 -32.54 37.76
C PRO A 2 2.01 -32.78 36.34
N ASN A 3 2.41 -31.72 35.63
CA ASN A 3 3.28 -31.83 34.44
C ASN A 3 3.88 -30.49 33.95
N SER A 4 3.51 -29.33 34.49
CA SER A 4 4.06 -28.05 33.98
C SER A 4 5.47 -27.70 34.45
N LEU A 5 6.04 -28.42 35.43
CA LEU A 5 7.34 -28.07 36.02
C LEU A 5 8.55 -28.64 35.26
N ARG A 6 8.40 -29.70 34.45
CA ARG A 6 9.52 -30.27 33.67
C ARG A 6 9.81 -29.50 32.37
N THR A 7 8.81 -28.86 31.78
CA THR A 7 8.99 -28.05 30.56
C THR A 7 9.63 -26.68 30.83
N SER A 8 9.66 -26.23 32.08
CA SER A 8 10.24 -24.92 32.43
C SER A 8 11.77 -24.90 32.46
N GLY A 9 12.44 -26.06 32.50
CA GLY A 9 13.91 -26.16 32.52
C GLY A 9 14.56 -25.75 31.19
N THR A 10 13.90 -26.05 30.07
CA THR A 10 14.41 -25.80 28.72
C THR A 10 14.01 -24.44 28.14
N ALA A 11 13.01 -23.77 28.71
CA ALA A 11 12.51 -22.49 28.19
C ALA A 11 13.56 -21.37 28.20
N ALA A 12 14.32 -21.23 29.29
CA ALA A 12 15.33 -20.17 29.41
C ALA A 12 16.47 -20.25 28.37
N PRO A 13 17.15 -21.40 28.17
CA PRO A 13 18.19 -21.50 27.14
C PRO A 13 17.64 -21.35 25.72
N VAL A 14 16.42 -21.84 25.47
CA VAL A 14 15.75 -21.67 24.15
C VAL A 14 15.45 -20.20 23.87
N LEU A 15 14.86 -19.48 24.84
CA LEU A 15 14.57 -18.05 24.71
C LEU A 15 15.85 -17.24 24.49
N LEU A 16 16.92 -17.55 25.22
CA LEU A 16 18.21 -16.89 25.05
C LEU A 16 18.81 -17.15 23.65
N ALA A 17 18.80 -18.40 23.19
CA ALA A 17 19.31 -18.76 21.87
C ALA A 17 18.52 -18.07 20.75
N LEU A 18 17.18 -18.09 20.82
CA LEU A 18 16.32 -17.41 19.85
C LEU A 18 16.53 -15.89 19.88
N ALA A 19 16.68 -15.29 21.06
CA ALA A 19 16.95 -13.87 21.19
C ALA A 19 18.29 -13.49 20.52
N LEU A 20 19.34 -14.29 20.71
CA LEU A 20 20.64 -14.10 20.07
C LEU A 20 20.57 -14.24 18.55
N VAL A 21 19.81 -15.21 18.04
CA VAL A 21 19.58 -15.40 16.60
C VAL A 21 18.84 -14.19 16.01
N CYS A 22 17.74 -13.75 16.64
CA CYS A 22 16.99 -12.58 16.19
C CYS A 22 17.85 -11.31 16.22
N TRP A 23 18.66 -11.15 17.28
CA TRP A 23 19.60 -10.04 17.40
C TRP A 23 20.67 -10.05 16.30
N ALA A 24 21.23 -11.21 15.97
CA ALA A 24 22.19 -11.35 14.88
C ALA A 24 21.58 -11.00 13.51
N PHE A 25 20.33 -11.41 13.26
CA PHE A 25 19.60 -11.02 12.05
C PHE A 25 19.32 -9.52 11.99
N ALA A 26 18.93 -8.91 13.11
CA ALA A 26 18.75 -7.46 13.21
C ALA A 26 20.06 -6.71 12.87
N LEU A 27 21.18 -7.13 13.46
CA LEU A 27 22.50 -6.54 13.19
C LEU A 27 22.94 -6.70 11.73
N ARG A 28 22.74 -7.89 11.16
CA ARG A 28 23.04 -8.15 9.74
C ARG A 28 22.21 -7.23 8.84
N GLY A 29 20.93 -7.05 9.16
CA GLY A 29 20.05 -6.12 8.47
C GLY A 29 20.61 -4.71 8.53
N VAL A 30 20.84 -4.17 9.74
CA VAL A 30 21.43 -2.84 9.95
C VAL A 30 22.73 -2.66 9.18
N TRP A 31 23.67 -3.59 9.30
CA TRP A 31 24.96 -3.54 8.59
C TRP A 31 24.79 -3.45 7.08
N HIS A 32 23.80 -4.13 6.52
CA HIS A 32 23.60 -4.18 5.08
C HIS A 32 23.14 -2.83 4.49
N TRP A 33 22.28 -2.09 5.20
CA TRP A 33 21.70 -0.85 4.67
C TRP A 33 22.32 0.42 5.25
N ILE A 34 23.01 0.35 6.39
CA ILE A 34 23.69 1.51 6.96
C ILE A 34 24.82 1.95 6.02
N GLY A 35 24.77 3.19 5.54
CA GLY A 35 25.76 3.68 4.57
C GLY A 35 25.28 3.76 3.12
N LEU A 36 24.26 2.99 2.73
CA LEU A 36 23.74 3.05 1.36
C LEU A 36 22.93 4.34 1.15
N ALA A 37 23.19 5.06 0.06
CA ALA A 37 22.34 6.16 -0.39
C ALA A 37 21.08 5.60 -1.10
N PRO A 38 19.89 6.22 -0.99
CA PRO A 38 18.74 5.77 -1.76
C PRO A 38 19.04 5.97 -3.24
N VAL A 39 18.77 4.97 -4.06
CA VAL A 39 18.71 5.20 -5.50
C VAL A 39 17.42 5.99 -5.76
N PRO A 40 17.48 7.14 -6.45
CA PRO A 40 16.28 7.92 -6.79
C PRO A 40 15.23 7.02 -7.47
N GLY A 41 13.99 7.00 -6.96
CA GLY A 41 12.91 6.15 -7.46
C GLY A 41 12.80 4.75 -6.84
N ARG A 42 13.69 4.36 -5.91
CA ARG A 42 13.61 3.13 -5.10
C ARG A 42 13.71 3.40 -3.60
N GLU A 43 13.02 4.43 -3.14
CA GLU A 43 13.03 4.80 -1.71
C GLU A 43 12.33 3.76 -0.82
N THR A 44 11.43 2.97 -1.41
CA THR A 44 10.73 1.83 -0.78
C THR A 44 11.65 0.70 -0.33
N ASP A 45 12.72 0.40 -1.06
CA ASP A 45 13.67 -0.68 -0.72
C ASP A 45 14.29 -0.46 0.67
N LYS A 46 14.56 0.81 1.01
CA LYS A 46 15.11 1.18 2.31
C LYS A 46 14.11 1.05 3.44
N LEU A 47 12.86 1.41 3.19
CA LEU A 47 11.79 1.32 4.16
C LEU A 47 11.52 -0.17 4.50
N ILE A 48 11.56 -1.04 3.49
CA ILE A 48 11.47 -2.50 3.66
C ILE A 48 12.65 -3.04 4.49
N LEU A 49 13.88 -2.65 4.17
CA LEU A 49 15.08 -3.10 4.92
C LEU A 49 15.10 -2.61 6.37
N GLN A 50 14.60 -1.40 6.63
CA GLN A 50 14.44 -0.87 7.97
C GLN A 50 13.34 -1.61 8.74
N ALA A 51 12.17 -1.84 8.12
CA ALA A 51 11.08 -2.60 8.71
C ALA A 51 11.52 -4.04 9.03
N TRP A 52 12.28 -4.68 8.13
CA TRP A 52 12.88 -5.99 8.35
C TRP A 52 13.81 -5.99 9.57
N SER A 53 14.76 -5.05 9.63
CA SER A 53 15.71 -4.95 10.74
C SER A 53 14.99 -4.64 12.07
N GLY A 54 13.98 -3.77 12.04
CA GLY A 54 13.16 -3.39 13.19
C GLY A 54 12.30 -4.54 13.69
N GLY A 55 11.75 -5.36 12.79
CA GLY A 55 10.99 -6.56 13.14
C GLY A 55 11.84 -7.57 13.92
N TRP A 56 13.04 -7.88 13.42
CA TRP A 56 13.98 -8.76 14.14
C TRP A 56 14.45 -8.18 15.47
N MET A 57 14.68 -6.86 15.52
CA MET A 57 15.03 -6.16 16.75
C MET A 57 13.92 -6.28 17.80
N LEU A 58 12.67 -5.99 17.41
CA LEU A 58 11.52 -6.08 18.29
C LEU A 58 11.32 -7.52 18.81
N LEU A 59 11.46 -8.51 17.92
CA LEU A 59 11.35 -9.92 18.31
C LEU A 59 12.42 -10.32 19.33
N ALA A 60 13.67 -9.86 19.17
CA ALA A 60 14.73 -10.10 20.15
C ALA A 60 14.36 -9.52 21.53
N TRP A 61 13.79 -8.31 21.59
CA TRP A 61 13.34 -7.70 22.85
C TRP A 61 12.15 -8.43 23.47
N ILE A 62 11.22 -8.93 22.68
CA ILE A 62 10.09 -9.74 23.18
C ILE A 62 10.62 -11.03 23.83
N LEU A 63 11.55 -11.72 23.17
CA LEU A 63 12.15 -12.95 23.68
C LEU A 63 12.95 -12.71 24.98
N LEU A 64 13.70 -11.61 25.06
CA LEU A 64 14.36 -11.19 26.30
C LEU A 64 13.37 -10.84 27.41
N GLY A 65 12.25 -10.20 27.07
CA GLY A 65 11.16 -9.95 28.02
C GLY A 65 10.57 -11.25 28.57
N GLY A 66 10.35 -12.24 27.70
CA GLY A 66 9.96 -13.59 28.09
C GLY A 66 10.99 -14.27 29.01
N LEU A 67 12.29 -14.12 28.70
CA LEU A 67 13.36 -14.66 29.53
C LEU A 67 13.38 -14.02 30.93
N LEU A 68 13.23 -12.70 31.01
CA LEU A 68 13.15 -11.96 32.28
C LEU A 68 11.91 -12.34 33.08
N LEU A 69 10.77 -12.55 32.42
CA LEU A 69 9.54 -13.03 33.04
C LEU A 69 9.74 -14.42 33.66
N VAL A 70 10.38 -15.34 32.94
CA VAL A 70 10.72 -16.69 33.45
C VAL A 70 11.69 -16.59 34.63
N ALA A 71 12.70 -15.71 34.55
CA ALA A 71 13.66 -15.51 35.64
C ALA A 71 12.99 -14.96 36.91
N ASN A 72 12.07 -14.00 36.76
CA ASN A 72 11.30 -13.46 37.87
C ASN A 72 10.35 -14.50 38.47
N ALA A 73 9.62 -15.24 37.64
CA ALA A 73 8.69 -16.28 38.10
C ALA A 73 9.38 -17.42 38.87
N LYS A 74 10.65 -17.71 38.55
CA LYS A 74 11.46 -18.70 39.26
C LYS A 74 12.12 -18.15 40.53
N GLY A 75 11.90 -16.89 40.88
CA GLY A 75 12.52 -16.24 42.05
C GLY A 75 14.04 -16.09 41.92
N VAL A 76 14.56 -16.15 40.69
CA VAL A 76 16.00 -16.08 40.39
C VAL A 76 16.48 -14.64 40.44
N LEU A 77 15.60 -13.68 40.15
CA LEU A 77 15.87 -12.25 40.24
C LEU A 77 15.51 -11.70 41.63
N PRO A 78 16.36 -10.86 42.25
CA PRO A 78 15.96 -10.04 43.38
C PRO A 78 14.77 -9.15 43.00
N VAL A 79 13.86 -8.90 43.95
CA VAL A 79 12.59 -8.17 43.70
C VAL A 79 12.84 -6.78 43.11
N SER A 80 13.81 -6.03 43.64
CA SER A 80 14.20 -4.71 43.14
C SER A 80 14.70 -4.74 41.70
N VAL A 81 15.48 -5.77 41.35
CA VAL A 81 15.98 -5.98 39.98
C VAL A 81 14.86 -6.38 39.04
N GLY A 82 13.90 -7.19 39.50
CA GLY A 82 12.69 -7.53 38.74
C GLY A 82 11.85 -6.29 38.42
N MET A 83 11.66 -5.38 39.40
CA MET A 83 10.96 -4.11 39.17
C MET A 83 11.71 -3.20 38.18
N ALA A 84 13.03 -3.09 38.33
CA ALA A 84 13.85 -2.32 37.39
C ALA A 84 13.74 -2.88 35.96
N ALA A 85 13.72 -4.21 35.81
CA ALA A 85 13.54 -4.86 34.51
C ALA A 85 12.21 -4.49 33.84
N TRP A 86 11.12 -4.45 34.59
CA TRP A 86 9.79 -4.11 34.06
C TRP A 86 9.71 -2.70 33.46
N VAL A 87 10.48 -1.75 33.99
CA VAL A 87 10.49 -0.37 33.51
C VAL A 87 11.54 -0.17 32.43
N MET A 88 12.76 -0.64 32.67
CA MET A 88 13.91 -0.33 31.83
C MET A 88 13.96 -1.17 30.55
N HIS A 89 13.40 -2.37 30.55
CA HIS A 89 13.36 -3.23 29.36
C HIS A 89 12.51 -2.62 28.23
N PRO A 90 11.23 -2.22 28.46
CA PRO A 90 10.45 -1.54 27.42
C PRO A 90 11.08 -0.22 26.95
N VAL A 91 11.63 0.58 27.88
CA VAL A 91 12.32 1.84 27.53
C VAL A 91 13.49 1.57 26.59
N SER A 92 14.28 0.52 26.86
CA SER A 92 15.39 0.16 25.97
C SER A 92 14.94 -0.33 24.59
N ALA A 93 13.77 -0.98 24.49
CA ALA A 93 13.20 -1.42 23.22
C ALA A 93 12.81 -0.22 22.36
N VAL A 94 12.10 0.73 22.96
CA VAL A 94 11.69 1.99 22.30
C VAL A 94 12.94 2.77 21.86
N ALA A 95 13.94 2.87 22.73
CA ALA A 95 15.20 3.51 22.43
C ALA A 95 15.89 2.86 21.21
N ALA A 96 15.99 1.53 21.16
CA ALA A 96 16.57 0.82 20.02
C ALA A 96 15.81 1.05 18.70
N LEU A 97 14.48 1.08 18.73
CA LEU A 97 13.65 1.38 17.55
C LEU A 97 13.82 2.83 17.08
N ILE A 98 13.90 3.79 18.01
CA ILE A 98 14.17 5.19 17.68
C ILE A 98 15.57 5.34 17.07
N ALA A 99 16.59 4.68 17.64
CA ALA A 99 17.95 4.68 17.08
C ALA A 99 17.97 4.13 15.65
N LEU A 100 17.25 3.05 15.39
CA LEU A 100 17.07 2.51 14.04
C LEU A 100 16.37 3.51 13.11
N GLY A 101 15.39 4.25 13.64
CA GLY A 101 14.68 5.34 12.98
C GLY A 101 15.59 6.47 12.49
N ILE A 102 16.49 6.93 13.36
CA ILE A 102 17.35 8.09 13.09
C ILE A 102 18.65 7.75 12.34
N ALA A 103 18.99 6.45 12.24
CA ALA A 103 20.22 5.98 11.58
C ALA A 103 20.32 6.31 10.07
N TYR A 104 19.25 6.83 9.47
CA TYR A 104 19.27 7.39 8.12
C TYR A 104 20.24 8.55 7.98
N ASP A 105 20.31 9.42 8.99
CA ASP A 105 21.27 10.53 8.97
C ASP A 105 22.65 9.98 9.36
N ALA A 106 23.65 10.23 8.50
CA ALA A 106 25.02 9.78 8.74
C ALA A 106 25.56 10.25 10.10
N ARG A 107 25.08 11.40 10.59
CA ARG A 107 25.45 11.98 11.89
C ARG A 107 25.02 11.13 13.09
N TRP A 108 23.96 10.33 12.94
CA TRP A 108 23.34 9.57 14.04
C TRP A 108 23.56 8.06 13.96
N ARG A 109 24.31 7.56 12.97
CA ARG A 109 24.55 6.12 12.80
C ARG A 109 25.19 5.45 14.02
N TRP A 110 26.06 6.17 14.71
CA TRP A 110 26.71 5.68 15.94
C TRP A 110 25.69 5.40 17.06
N CYS A 111 24.54 6.08 17.06
CA CYS A 111 23.49 5.88 18.08
C CYS A 111 22.88 4.48 18.02
N VAL A 112 23.03 3.72 16.93
CA VAL A 112 22.54 2.33 16.85
C VAL A 112 23.46 1.37 17.60
N ALA A 113 24.77 1.68 17.71
CA ALA A 113 25.74 0.79 18.32
C ALA A 113 25.48 0.58 19.82
N LEU A 114 25.01 1.61 20.52
CA LEU A 114 24.76 1.53 21.97
C LEU A 114 23.54 0.65 22.29
N PRO A 115 22.33 0.90 21.77
CA PRO A 115 21.18 0.02 21.99
C PRO A 115 21.40 -1.40 21.47
N ALA A 116 22.20 -1.58 20.41
CA ALA A 116 22.56 -2.89 19.92
C ALA A 116 23.33 -3.75 20.95
N ALA A 117 24.03 -3.14 21.92
CA ALA A 117 24.71 -3.88 22.98
C ALA A 117 23.80 -4.25 24.17
N VAL A 118 22.62 -3.63 24.29
CA VAL A 118 21.67 -3.88 25.40
C VAL A 118 21.21 -5.35 25.48
N PRO A 119 20.85 -6.04 24.37
CA PRO A 119 20.49 -7.45 24.39
C PRO A 119 21.55 -8.36 25.00
N LEU A 120 22.83 -8.07 24.76
CA LEU A 120 23.94 -8.85 25.30
C LEU A 120 24.04 -8.67 26.83
N LEU A 121 23.85 -7.45 27.32
CA LEU A 121 23.85 -7.16 28.76
C LEU A 121 22.68 -7.87 29.45
N ILE A 122 21.46 -7.75 28.92
CA ILE A 122 20.27 -8.37 29.48
C ILE A 122 20.38 -9.90 29.42
N GLY A 123 20.74 -10.46 28.27
CA GLY A 123 20.89 -11.90 28.08
C GLY A 123 22.00 -12.49 28.94
N GLY A 124 23.15 -11.83 29.03
CA GLY A 124 24.27 -12.24 29.86
C GLY A 124 23.94 -12.23 31.35
N TYR A 125 23.26 -11.18 31.84
CA TYR A 125 22.81 -11.12 33.22
C TYR A 125 21.75 -12.19 33.53
N ALA A 126 20.77 -12.39 32.65
CA ALA A 126 19.77 -13.44 32.83
C ALA A 126 20.43 -14.83 32.88
N ALA A 127 21.39 -15.11 32.00
CA ALA A 127 22.16 -16.36 32.01
C ALA A 127 22.93 -16.54 33.33
N TRP A 128 23.59 -15.48 33.83
CA TRP A 128 24.27 -15.53 35.13
C TRP A 128 23.28 -15.81 36.27
N ALA A 129 22.15 -15.09 36.30
CA ALA A 129 21.14 -15.28 37.33
C ALA A 129 20.63 -16.75 37.35
N PHE A 130 20.44 -17.37 36.18
CA PHE A 130 20.07 -18.80 36.10
C PHE A 130 21.18 -19.76 36.55
N ALA A 131 22.45 -19.40 36.38
CA ALA A 131 23.58 -20.20 36.83
C ALA A 131 23.84 -20.07 38.35
N GLY A 132 23.45 -18.95 38.96
CA GLY A 132 23.60 -18.70 40.38
C GLY A 132 23.01 -17.36 40.80
N ARG A 133 22.78 -17.17 42.10
CA ARG A 133 22.14 -15.96 42.62
C ARG A 133 23.01 -14.72 42.37
N ALA A 134 22.62 -13.90 41.40
CA ALA A 134 23.32 -12.66 41.09
C ALA A 134 23.14 -11.61 42.22
N PRO A 135 24.19 -10.85 42.58
CA PRO A 135 24.09 -9.80 43.57
C PRO A 135 23.11 -8.69 43.13
N GLU A 136 22.25 -8.26 44.04
CA GLU A 136 21.25 -7.21 43.79
C GLU A 136 21.87 -5.90 43.27
N LYS A 137 22.96 -5.45 43.91
CA LYS A 137 23.70 -4.23 43.51
C LYS A 137 24.19 -4.31 42.06
N PHE A 138 24.61 -5.50 41.61
CA PHE A 138 25.06 -5.70 40.24
C PHE A 138 23.89 -5.62 39.26
N GLY A 139 22.77 -6.28 39.57
CA GLY A 139 21.57 -6.21 38.73
C GLY A 139 21.04 -4.79 38.57
N LEU A 140 21.04 -4.00 39.64
CA LEU A 140 20.68 -2.57 39.58
C LEU A 140 21.68 -1.75 38.76
N ALA A 141 22.99 -1.99 38.92
CA ALA A 141 24.02 -1.31 38.13
C ALA A 141 23.88 -1.63 36.63
N MET A 142 23.57 -2.88 36.28
CA MET A 142 23.30 -3.28 34.90
C MET A 142 22.08 -2.52 34.33
N TRP A 143 20.96 -2.45 35.06
CA TRP A 143 19.80 -1.69 34.60
C TRP A 143 20.06 -0.19 34.49
N ALA A 144 20.88 0.37 35.38
CA ALA A 144 21.36 1.75 35.26
C ALA A 144 22.20 1.95 33.99
N ALA A 145 23.05 0.98 33.63
CA ALA A 145 23.79 1.01 32.37
C ALA A 145 22.87 0.93 31.14
N VAL A 146 21.87 0.03 31.17
CA VAL A 146 20.85 -0.08 30.10
C VAL A 146 20.09 1.23 29.93
N LEU A 147 19.69 1.87 31.03
CA LEU A 147 19.06 3.19 30.99
C LEU A 147 19.99 4.25 30.41
N ALA A 148 21.23 4.33 30.88
CA ALA A 148 22.21 5.29 30.39
C ALA A 148 22.44 5.14 28.87
N MET A 149 22.57 3.91 28.39
CA MET A 149 22.71 3.61 26.96
C MET A 149 21.46 4.02 26.17
N SER A 150 20.27 3.81 26.72
CA SER A 150 19.00 4.21 26.09
C SER A 150 18.86 5.73 25.99
N LEU A 151 19.31 6.47 27.01
CA LEU A 151 19.24 7.93 27.05
C LEU A 151 20.17 8.62 26.03
N THR A 152 21.23 7.94 25.57
CA THR A 152 22.16 8.51 24.57
C THR A 152 21.50 8.88 23.23
N ILE A 153 20.31 8.32 22.95
CA ILE A 153 19.56 8.53 21.72
C ILE A 153 18.75 9.84 21.77
N LEU A 154 18.48 10.38 22.96
CA LEU A 154 17.61 11.55 23.14
C LEU A 154 18.03 12.77 22.30
N PRO A 155 19.33 13.16 22.20
CA PRO A 155 19.72 14.30 21.39
C PRO A 155 19.36 14.11 19.90
N GLY A 156 19.62 12.92 19.35
CA GLY A 156 19.30 12.58 17.96
C GLY A 156 17.80 12.49 17.72
N ALA A 157 17.07 11.87 18.63
CA ALA A 157 15.61 11.79 18.59
C ALA A 157 14.95 13.17 18.64
N TRP A 158 15.44 14.06 19.51
CA TRP A 158 14.91 15.42 19.64
C TRP A 158 15.12 16.24 18.37
N GLN A 159 16.32 16.21 17.79
CA GLN A 159 16.60 16.91 16.54
C GLN A 159 15.83 16.32 15.35
N PHE A 160 15.65 15.00 15.32
CA PHE A 160 14.83 14.35 14.32
C PHE A 160 13.37 14.79 14.44
N LYS A 161 12.82 14.76 15.65
CA LYS A 161 11.45 15.21 15.94
C LYS A 161 11.24 16.67 15.51
N SER A 162 12.12 17.58 15.91
CA SER A 162 11.96 19.00 15.57
C SER A 162 12.07 19.30 14.08
N LYS A 163 12.84 18.50 13.35
CA LYS A 163 13.02 18.67 11.90
C LYS A 163 11.91 18.06 11.06
N TYR A 164 11.31 16.95 11.51
CA TYR A 164 10.40 16.13 10.68
C TYR A 164 8.99 15.93 11.25
N MET A 165 8.78 16.10 12.56
CA MET A 165 7.48 15.89 13.21
C MET A 165 6.81 17.19 13.65
N ASP A 166 7.59 18.21 14.05
CA ASP A 166 7.02 19.50 14.48
C ASP A 166 6.49 20.34 13.29
N SER A 167 6.76 19.94 12.06
CA SER A 167 6.21 20.54 10.83
C SER A 167 4.82 20.02 10.43
N GLY A 168 4.17 19.20 11.27
CA GLY A 168 2.73 18.92 11.16
C GLY A 168 2.25 18.30 9.85
N SER A 169 2.93 17.26 9.34
CA SER A 169 2.54 16.60 8.08
C SER A 169 2.52 15.08 8.25
N ILE A 170 1.37 14.57 8.70
CA ILE A 170 0.82 13.30 8.18
C ILE A 170 -0.05 13.58 6.95
N ASP A 171 -0.28 14.85 6.60
CA ASP A 171 -0.74 15.24 5.26
C ASP A 171 0.48 15.40 4.36
N ALA A 172 0.77 14.39 3.56
CA ALA A 172 1.75 14.43 2.48
C ALA A 172 1.27 15.42 1.40
N THR A 173 1.26 16.70 1.71
CA THR A 173 1.28 17.75 0.70
C THR A 173 2.63 17.63 0.02
N PRO A 174 2.66 17.27 -1.28
CA PRO A 174 3.91 17.15 -2.01
C PRO A 174 4.71 18.44 -1.84
N GLY A 175 5.96 18.33 -1.39
CA GLY A 175 6.84 19.50 -1.36
C GLY A 175 7.17 19.96 -2.78
N PRO A 176 7.72 21.17 -2.96
CA PRO A 176 7.99 21.76 -4.28
C PRO A 176 8.94 20.93 -5.16
N LYS A 177 9.74 20.05 -4.56
CA LYS A 177 10.60 19.09 -5.30
C LYS A 177 9.80 17.93 -5.89
N LEU A 178 8.81 17.42 -5.15
CA LEU A 178 7.93 16.36 -5.63
C LEU A 178 6.99 16.91 -6.69
N ASP A 179 6.44 18.11 -6.50
CA ASP A 179 5.64 18.80 -7.53
C ASP A 179 6.41 18.99 -8.82
N LYS A 180 7.65 19.48 -8.72
CA LYS A 180 8.51 19.64 -9.91
C LYS A 180 8.80 18.31 -10.58
N TRP A 181 9.08 17.26 -9.81
CA TRP A 181 9.29 15.92 -10.36
C TRP A 181 8.02 15.37 -11.03
N MET A 182 6.85 15.52 -10.40
CA MET A 182 5.55 15.12 -10.95
C MET A 182 5.24 15.87 -12.25
N ALA A 183 5.50 17.18 -12.29
CA ALA A 183 5.34 18.00 -13.49
C ALA A 183 6.30 17.57 -14.60
N ASP A 184 7.58 17.32 -14.28
CA ASP A 184 8.57 16.84 -15.25
C ASP A 184 8.19 15.44 -15.79
N GLN A 185 7.67 14.54 -14.95
CA GLN A 185 7.18 13.22 -15.37
C GLN A 185 5.92 13.33 -16.24
N ALA A 186 4.96 14.18 -15.87
CA ALA A 186 3.77 14.43 -16.66
C ALA A 186 4.11 15.01 -18.04
N ALA A 187 5.07 15.94 -18.09
CA ALA A 187 5.56 16.52 -19.35
C ALA A 187 6.24 15.46 -20.23
N LYS A 188 7.07 14.59 -19.65
CA LYS A 188 7.70 13.47 -20.39
C LYS A 188 6.67 12.46 -20.89
N ARG A 189 5.69 12.10 -20.06
CA ARG A 189 4.60 11.20 -20.45
C ARG A 189 3.81 11.79 -21.61
N ARG A 190 3.38 13.05 -21.49
CA ARG A 190 2.67 13.77 -22.57
C ARG A 190 3.49 13.82 -23.86
N ALA A 191 4.79 14.13 -23.78
CA ALA A 191 5.66 14.16 -24.95
C ALA A 191 5.81 12.79 -25.63
N GLY A 192 5.94 11.72 -24.84
CA GLY A 192 6.01 10.35 -25.36
C GLY A 192 4.71 9.91 -26.03
N GLU A 193 3.58 10.16 -25.38
CA GLU A 193 2.24 9.82 -25.90
C GLU A 193 1.90 10.65 -27.16
N LEU A 194 2.25 11.94 -27.22
CA LEU A 194 2.11 12.75 -28.45
C LEU A 194 2.98 12.21 -29.60
N ALA A 195 4.18 11.75 -29.31
CA ALA A 195 5.06 11.16 -30.32
C ALA A 195 4.55 9.79 -30.81
N GLU A 196 3.75 9.10 -30.01
CA GLU A 196 3.02 7.90 -30.43
C GLU A 196 1.85 8.29 -31.35
N LEU A 197 1.03 9.26 -30.95
CA LEU A 197 -0.07 9.78 -31.79
C LEU A 197 0.41 10.30 -33.15
N SER A 198 1.63 10.87 -33.24
CA SER A 198 2.19 11.32 -34.51
C SER A 198 2.54 10.21 -35.50
N LYS A 199 2.54 8.94 -35.06
CA LYS A 199 2.84 7.77 -35.89
C LYS A 199 1.60 7.05 -36.39
N ILE A 200 0.42 7.54 -36.01
CA ILE A 200 -0.85 6.97 -36.46
C ILE A 200 -0.96 7.09 -37.98
N ASP A 201 -1.35 5.99 -38.58
CA ASP A 201 -1.69 5.87 -40.00
C ASP A 201 -3.10 5.27 -40.17
N ASP A 202 -3.53 5.11 -41.41
CA ASP A 202 -4.87 4.61 -41.75
C ASP A 202 -5.09 3.13 -41.36
N GLU A 203 -4.03 2.39 -41.02
CA GLU A 203 -4.07 0.99 -40.59
C GLU A 203 -4.07 0.86 -39.06
N THR A 204 -3.79 1.94 -38.34
CA THR A 204 -3.76 1.97 -36.88
C THR A 204 -5.16 1.74 -36.31
N THR A 205 -5.30 0.73 -35.48
CA THR A 205 -6.60 0.30 -34.92
C THR A 205 -7.01 1.13 -33.71
N LEU A 206 -8.30 1.19 -33.39
CA LEU A 206 -8.82 1.85 -32.17
C LEU A 206 -8.16 1.30 -30.91
N SER A 207 -7.74 0.04 -30.92
CA SER A 207 -7.26 -0.66 -29.73
C SER A 207 -5.79 -0.46 -29.45
N GLU A 208 -5.01 -0.17 -30.49
CA GLU A 208 -3.66 0.37 -30.31
C GLU A 208 -3.69 1.74 -29.63
N LEU A 209 -4.83 2.45 -29.66
CA LEU A 209 -5.02 3.73 -28.98
C LEU A 209 -5.68 3.60 -27.60
N GLU A 210 -6.07 2.40 -27.16
CA GLU A 210 -6.84 2.19 -25.92
C GLU A 210 -6.16 2.81 -24.69
N HIS A 211 -4.85 2.63 -24.53
CA HIS A 211 -4.10 3.15 -23.37
C HIS A 211 -4.07 4.68 -23.30
N LEU A 212 -4.19 5.35 -24.45
CA LEU A 212 -4.24 6.81 -24.58
C LEU A 212 -5.65 7.38 -24.31
N THR A 213 -6.68 6.52 -24.22
CA THR A 213 -8.06 6.94 -23.92
C THR A 213 -8.44 6.84 -22.44
N ARG A 214 -7.48 6.58 -21.57
CA ARG A 214 -7.70 6.52 -20.11
C ARG A 214 -7.91 7.93 -19.54
N LYS A 215 -8.71 8.03 -18.49
CA LYS A 215 -9.05 9.30 -17.81
C LYS A 215 -7.82 10.06 -17.29
N ASP A 216 -6.74 9.35 -16.95
CA ASP A 216 -5.47 9.93 -16.48
C ASP A 216 -4.48 10.23 -17.61
N SER A 217 -4.81 9.94 -18.87
CA SER A 217 -3.91 10.23 -19.98
C SER A 217 -3.83 11.75 -20.21
N PRO A 218 -2.62 12.32 -20.26
CA PRO A 218 -2.43 13.72 -20.59
C PRO A 218 -2.77 14.05 -22.05
N VAL A 219 -2.97 13.08 -22.93
CA VAL A 219 -3.28 13.30 -24.37
C VAL A 219 -4.67 12.81 -24.77
N LEU A 220 -5.57 12.60 -23.81
CA LEU A 220 -6.90 12.03 -24.05
C LEU A 220 -7.64 12.73 -25.21
N GLN A 221 -7.62 14.05 -25.26
CA GLN A 221 -8.34 14.79 -26.31
C GLN A 221 -7.72 14.60 -27.70
N GLU A 222 -6.39 14.58 -27.77
CA GLU A 222 -5.64 14.32 -28.99
C GLU A 222 -5.85 12.87 -29.47
N ALA A 223 -5.90 11.91 -28.55
CA ALA A 223 -6.19 10.51 -28.85
C ALA A 223 -7.61 10.33 -29.39
N LEU A 224 -8.62 10.96 -28.77
CA LEU A 224 -9.99 10.92 -29.28
C LEU A 224 -10.11 11.58 -30.66
N ALA A 225 -9.40 12.68 -30.90
CA ALA A 225 -9.36 13.32 -32.22
C ALA A 225 -8.73 12.40 -33.28
N ALA A 226 -7.66 11.69 -32.94
CA ALA A 226 -7.06 10.69 -33.83
C ALA A 226 -8.03 9.53 -34.13
N MET A 227 -8.71 9.00 -33.12
CA MET A 227 -9.71 7.93 -33.30
C MET A 227 -10.86 8.35 -34.23
N ARG A 228 -11.32 9.60 -34.18
CA ARG A 228 -12.33 10.14 -35.12
C ARG A 228 -11.82 10.16 -36.57
N GLY A 229 -10.53 10.37 -36.76
CA GLY A 229 -9.90 10.45 -38.09
C GLY A 229 -9.76 9.10 -38.78
N LEU A 230 -9.75 7.99 -38.03
CA LEU A 230 -9.52 6.67 -38.58
C LEU A 230 -10.64 6.25 -39.56
N PRO A 231 -10.30 5.78 -40.78
CA PRO A 231 -11.28 5.44 -41.80
C PRO A 231 -12.11 4.20 -41.43
N HIS A 232 -11.50 3.26 -40.69
CA HIS A 232 -12.11 1.99 -40.30
C HIS A 232 -12.78 2.04 -38.91
N ARG A 233 -12.84 3.21 -38.25
CA ARG A 233 -13.38 3.37 -36.87
C ARG A 233 -14.77 2.77 -36.67
N GLN A 234 -15.65 2.90 -37.66
CA GLN A 234 -17.01 2.35 -37.59
C GLN A 234 -16.99 0.82 -37.52
N ALA A 235 -16.24 0.18 -38.42
CA ALA A 235 -16.15 -1.28 -38.49
C ALA A 235 -15.48 -1.84 -37.23
N GLU A 236 -14.45 -1.17 -36.73
CA GLU A 236 -13.79 -1.57 -35.50
C GLU A 236 -14.63 -1.40 -34.25
N ALA A 237 -15.40 -0.32 -34.15
CA ALA A 237 -16.33 -0.13 -33.04
C ALA A 237 -17.33 -1.30 -32.97
N VAL A 238 -17.89 -1.70 -34.12
CA VAL A 238 -18.77 -2.87 -34.24
C VAL A 238 -18.04 -4.14 -33.80
N LEU A 239 -16.86 -4.43 -34.35
CA LEU A 239 -16.06 -5.61 -34.02
C LEU A 239 -15.77 -5.69 -32.51
N ARG A 240 -15.40 -4.56 -31.90
CA ARG A 240 -15.05 -4.48 -30.49
C ARG A 240 -16.27 -4.65 -29.58
N LEU A 241 -17.42 -4.14 -29.96
CA LEU A 241 -18.68 -4.37 -29.26
C LEU A 241 -19.20 -5.81 -29.41
N GLN A 242 -18.72 -6.57 -30.39
CA GLN A 242 -19.02 -8.01 -30.48
C GLN A 242 -18.15 -8.87 -29.55
N SER A 243 -17.07 -8.31 -28.99
CA SER A 243 -16.23 -8.98 -27.98
C SER A 243 -16.87 -8.91 -26.58
N ASP A 244 -16.29 -9.60 -25.60
CA ASP A 244 -16.85 -9.71 -24.23
C ASP A 244 -16.63 -8.46 -23.38
N PHE A 245 -15.50 -7.76 -23.57
CA PHE A 245 -15.17 -6.53 -22.86
C PHE A 245 -14.61 -5.50 -23.84
N THR A 246 -15.07 -4.25 -23.72
CA THR A 246 -14.59 -3.18 -24.58
C THR A 246 -14.62 -1.81 -23.91
N PHE A 247 -13.56 -1.04 -24.15
CA PHE A 247 -13.49 0.38 -23.81
C PHE A 247 -14.30 1.25 -24.79
N ILE A 248 -14.72 0.71 -25.94
CA ILE A 248 -15.47 1.46 -26.96
C ILE A 248 -16.82 1.94 -26.43
N LEU A 249 -17.47 1.19 -25.52
CA LEU A 249 -18.77 1.59 -24.98
C LEU A 249 -18.71 2.99 -24.38
N ARG A 250 -17.70 3.35 -23.58
CA ARG A 250 -17.57 4.69 -22.98
C ARG A 250 -17.18 5.80 -23.97
N LEU A 251 -16.75 5.44 -25.18
CA LEU A 251 -16.23 6.39 -26.17
C LEU A 251 -17.17 6.64 -27.36
N LEU A 252 -18.28 5.91 -27.48
CA LEU A 252 -19.23 6.04 -28.59
C LEU A 252 -19.53 7.49 -29.02
N PRO A 253 -19.91 8.42 -28.12
CA PRO A 253 -20.23 9.79 -28.52
C PRO A 253 -18.98 10.61 -28.91
N ASP A 254 -17.78 10.10 -28.64
CA ASP A 254 -16.52 10.81 -28.82
C ASP A 254 -15.72 10.35 -30.03
N ILE A 255 -15.99 9.19 -30.61
CA ILE A 255 -15.21 8.63 -31.72
C ILE A 255 -15.90 8.78 -33.09
N ASP A 256 -16.94 9.61 -33.18
CA ASP A 256 -17.65 9.93 -34.44
C ASP A 256 -18.11 8.69 -35.21
N VAL A 257 -18.82 7.80 -34.51
CA VAL A 257 -19.48 6.63 -35.11
C VAL A 257 -20.93 6.95 -35.46
N GLN A 258 -21.41 6.35 -36.55
CA GLN A 258 -22.80 6.48 -36.99
C GLN A 258 -23.65 5.35 -36.39
N PRO A 259 -24.90 5.65 -35.99
CA PRO A 259 -25.84 4.67 -35.43
C PRO A 259 -26.44 3.76 -36.53
N THR A 260 -25.59 2.96 -37.15
CA THR A 260 -25.98 1.95 -38.14
C THR A 260 -26.71 0.79 -37.46
N ALA A 261 -27.49 0.03 -38.23
CA ALA A 261 -28.20 -1.14 -37.72
C ALA A 261 -27.22 -2.17 -37.12
N GLU A 262 -26.05 -2.33 -37.75
CA GLU A 262 -24.96 -3.19 -37.32
C GLU A 262 -24.37 -2.73 -35.98
N LEU A 263 -24.11 -1.42 -35.82
CA LEU A 263 -23.60 -0.87 -34.57
C LEU A 263 -24.61 -1.00 -33.44
N CYS A 264 -25.86 -0.58 -33.65
CA CYS A 264 -26.89 -0.70 -32.62
C CYS A 264 -27.15 -2.17 -32.26
N GLY A 265 -27.08 -3.09 -33.23
CA GLY A 265 -27.12 -4.54 -32.98
C GLY A 265 -25.94 -5.04 -32.13
N ALA A 266 -24.73 -4.57 -32.40
CA ALA A 266 -23.53 -4.91 -31.62
C ALA A 266 -23.61 -4.36 -30.18
N ILE A 267 -24.07 -3.12 -30.00
CA ILE A 267 -24.31 -2.50 -28.68
C ILE A 267 -25.32 -3.32 -27.89
N ARG A 268 -26.45 -3.69 -28.51
CA ARG A 268 -27.46 -4.52 -27.88
C ARG A 268 -26.88 -5.84 -27.38
N GLY A 269 -26.16 -6.53 -28.26
CA GLY A 269 -25.49 -7.78 -27.92
C GLY A 269 -24.47 -7.62 -26.80
N TYR A 270 -23.68 -6.54 -26.81
CA TYR A 270 -22.71 -6.22 -25.76
C TYR A 270 -23.38 -6.06 -24.40
N LEU A 271 -24.38 -5.18 -24.28
CA LEU A 271 -25.07 -4.92 -23.01
C LEU A 271 -25.68 -6.19 -22.42
N GLN A 272 -26.31 -7.02 -23.26
CA GLN A 272 -26.88 -8.31 -22.82
C GLN A 272 -25.80 -9.29 -22.34
N ARG A 273 -24.67 -9.42 -23.05
CA ARG A 273 -23.56 -10.30 -22.64
C ARG A 273 -22.91 -9.81 -21.35
N TYR A 274 -22.64 -8.51 -21.27
CA TYR A 274 -22.07 -7.86 -20.09
C TYR A 274 -22.92 -8.11 -18.85
N LEU A 275 -24.22 -7.80 -18.89
CA LEU A 275 -25.11 -8.03 -17.75
C LEU A 275 -25.25 -9.51 -17.38
N ARG A 276 -25.23 -10.42 -18.36
CA ARG A 276 -25.25 -11.87 -18.10
C ARG A 276 -23.98 -12.32 -17.36
N HIS A 277 -22.81 -11.86 -17.81
CA HIS A 277 -21.53 -12.14 -17.18
C HIS A 277 -21.52 -11.64 -15.72
N GLU A 278 -21.95 -10.40 -15.51
CA GLU A 278 -21.98 -9.77 -14.20
C GLU A 278 -22.92 -10.48 -13.22
N ARG A 279 -24.13 -10.86 -13.68
CA ARG A 279 -25.08 -11.66 -12.87
C ARG A 279 -24.53 -13.04 -12.50
N ALA A 280 -23.79 -13.68 -13.40
CA ALA A 280 -23.23 -15.00 -13.16
C ALA A 280 -22.08 -14.99 -12.15
N ASN A 281 -21.27 -13.93 -12.17
CA ASN A 281 -20.06 -13.83 -11.34
C ASN A 281 -20.29 -13.09 -10.02
N ARG A 282 -21.42 -12.39 -9.85
CA ARG A 282 -21.76 -11.65 -8.63
C ARG A 282 -23.16 -12.05 -8.15
N PRO A 283 -23.30 -13.19 -7.45
CA PRO A 283 -24.60 -13.65 -6.95
C PRO A 283 -25.13 -12.81 -5.79
N GLU A 284 -24.25 -12.09 -5.08
CA GLU A 284 -24.60 -11.20 -3.97
C GLU A 284 -24.37 -9.71 -4.33
N PRO A 285 -25.19 -8.77 -3.83
CA PRO A 285 -25.00 -7.33 -4.07
C PRO A 285 -23.78 -6.78 -3.30
N GLU A 286 -22.57 -6.93 -3.84
CA GLU A 286 -21.33 -6.57 -3.15
C GLU A 286 -20.91 -5.10 -3.36
N GLY A 287 -21.21 -4.53 -4.53
CA GLY A 287 -20.87 -3.15 -4.89
C GLY A 287 -21.21 -2.83 -6.34
N PHE A 288 -21.58 -1.56 -6.61
CA PHE A 288 -21.89 -1.10 -7.97
C PHE A 288 -20.70 -1.32 -8.90
N ILE A 289 -20.95 -1.68 -10.17
CA ILE A 289 -19.92 -1.95 -11.18
C ILE A 289 -19.37 -0.60 -11.72
N GLY A 290 -18.81 0.17 -10.79
CA GLY A 290 -18.79 1.62 -10.77
C GLY A 290 -17.84 2.30 -11.73
N ASP A 291 -16.91 1.62 -12.39
CA ASP A 291 -16.04 2.35 -13.34
C ASP A 291 -16.60 2.26 -14.76
N GLN A 292 -16.88 1.05 -15.27
CA GLN A 292 -17.19 0.89 -16.69
C GLN A 292 -18.58 1.43 -17.07
N LEU A 293 -19.62 1.15 -16.29
CA LEU A 293 -20.96 1.67 -16.58
C LEU A 293 -21.11 3.15 -16.23
N GLU A 294 -20.49 3.60 -15.14
CA GLU A 294 -20.50 5.02 -14.74
C GLU A 294 -19.78 5.90 -15.77
N GLU A 295 -18.60 5.48 -16.24
CA GLU A 295 -17.90 6.17 -17.33
C GLU A 295 -18.69 6.13 -18.64
N SER A 296 -19.61 5.18 -18.79
CA SER A 296 -20.42 5.01 -20.00
C SER A 296 -21.76 5.77 -19.97
N VAL A 297 -22.11 6.52 -18.91
CA VAL A 297 -23.42 7.19 -18.82
C VAL A 297 -23.72 8.07 -20.04
N ARG A 298 -22.72 8.84 -20.51
CA ARG A 298 -22.87 9.67 -21.71
C ARG A 298 -23.16 8.81 -22.95
N SER A 299 -22.49 7.68 -23.08
CA SER A 299 -22.75 6.73 -24.15
C SER A 299 -24.11 6.05 -24.03
N LEU A 300 -24.58 5.73 -22.82
CA LEU A 300 -25.93 5.20 -22.61
C LEU A 300 -27.00 6.22 -23.03
N GLY A 301 -26.75 7.52 -22.81
CA GLY A 301 -27.57 8.60 -23.37
C GLY A 301 -27.55 8.60 -24.91
N TRP A 302 -26.36 8.60 -25.51
CA TRP A 302 -26.20 8.52 -26.96
C TRP A 302 -26.91 7.29 -27.55
N ILE A 303 -26.81 6.14 -26.89
CA ILE A 303 -27.50 4.90 -27.25
C ILE A 303 -29.02 5.08 -27.18
N SER A 304 -29.57 5.68 -26.12
CA SER A 304 -31.01 5.92 -26.00
C SER A 304 -31.54 6.85 -27.10
N GLU A 305 -30.74 7.84 -27.49
CA GLU A 305 -31.11 8.81 -28.52
C GLU A 305 -31.05 8.23 -29.94
N HIS A 306 -30.05 7.39 -30.22
CA HIS A 306 -29.72 6.98 -31.60
C HIS A 306 -29.99 5.51 -31.90
N CYS A 307 -30.09 4.66 -30.89
CA CYS A 307 -30.34 3.23 -31.02
C CYS A 307 -31.64 2.84 -30.28
N ASP A 308 -32.48 2.03 -30.93
CA ASP A 308 -33.67 1.46 -30.31
C ASP A 308 -33.29 0.32 -29.33
N CYS A 309 -32.74 0.69 -28.18
CA CYS A 309 -32.16 -0.19 -27.15
C CYS A 309 -32.81 -0.01 -25.78
N GLU A 310 -34.06 0.47 -25.74
CA GLU A 310 -34.76 0.77 -24.48
C GLU A 310 -34.88 -0.45 -23.56
N ALA A 311 -35.09 -1.64 -24.12
CA ALA A 311 -35.17 -2.88 -23.34
C ALA A 311 -33.85 -3.20 -22.62
N GLU A 312 -32.71 -2.99 -23.28
CA GLU A 312 -31.39 -3.21 -22.71
C GLU A 312 -31.05 -2.15 -21.67
N LEU A 313 -31.40 -0.89 -21.93
CA LEU A 313 -31.20 0.20 -20.97
C LEU A 313 -32.05 0.01 -19.71
N ASP A 314 -33.29 -0.47 -19.85
CA ASP A 314 -34.14 -0.87 -18.73
C ASP A 314 -33.52 -2.03 -17.93
N ASP A 315 -32.84 -2.97 -18.60
CA ASP A 315 -32.17 -4.08 -17.93
C ASP A 315 -30.90 -3.63 -17.17
N VAL A 316 -30.16 -2.64 -17.72
CA VAL A 316 -29.06 -1.96 -17.02
C VAL A 316 -29.57 -1.24 -15.78
N GLU A 317 -30.66 -0.48 -15.88
CA GLU A 317 -31.26 0.22 -14.75
C GLU A 317 -31.74 -0.77 -13.68
N ARG A 318 -32.44 -1.85 -14.08
CA ARG A 318 -32.89 -2.90 -13.18
C ARG A 318 -31.72 -3.59 -12.48
N PHE A 319 -30.65 -3.87 -13.22
CA PHE A 319 -29.42 -4.44 -12.66
C PHE A 319 -28.79 -3.51 -11.61
N ALA A 320 -28.70 -2.20 -11.90
CA ALA A 320 -28.18 -1.21 -10.95
C ALA A 320 -29.04 -1.13 -9.69
N ARG A 321 -30.37 -1.13 -9.81
CA ARG A 321 -31.32 -1.12 -8.68
C ARG A 321 -31.26 -2.38 -7.82
N ALA A 322 -30.81 -3.50 -8.37
CA ALA A 322 -30.62 -4.75 -7.63
C ALA A 322 -29.31 -4.76 -6.81
N GLN A 323 -28.41 -3.79 -7.03
CA GLN A 323 -27.19 -3.64 -6.24
C GLN A 323 -27.50 -3.03 -4.86
N ARG A 324 -26.50 -3.06 -3.96
CA ARG A 324 -26.59 -2.40 -2.65
C ARG A 324 -26.85 -0.89 -2.82
N ASP A 325 -27.78 -0.34 -2.06
CA ASP A 325 -28.08 1.11 -2.10
C ASP A 325 -26.90 1.92 -1.55
N THR A 326 -26.09 2.47 -2.46
CA THR A 326 -24.98 3.39 -2.16
C THR A 326 -25.17 4.73 -2.87
N ALA A 327 -24.39 5.74 -2.51
CA ALA A 327 -24.47 7.05 -3.16
C ALA A 327 -24.16 6.97 -4.66
N GLU A 328 -23.21 6.12 -5.04
CA GLU A 328 -22.77 5.86 -6.41
C GLU A 328 -23.88 5.23 -7.25
N VAL A 329 -24.58 4.21 -6.72
CA VAL A 329 -25.73 3.58 -7.39
C VAL A 329 -26.83 4.61 -7.67
N ARG A 330 -27.17 5.44 -6.66
CA ARG A 330 -28.20 6.46 -6.82
C ARG A 330 -27.79 7.52 -7.85
N ALA A 331 -26.52 7.95 -7.83
CA ALA A 331 -25.98 8.89 -8.81
C ALA A 331 -26.04 8.33 -10.22
N PHE A 332 -25.65 7.07 -10.42
CA PHE A 332 -25.74 6.39 -11.72
C PHE A 332 -27.18 6.29 -12.23
N ILE A 333 -28.12 5.83 -11.41
CA ILE A 333 -29.54 5.71 -11.79
C ILE A 333 -30.10 7.08 -12.18
N ALA A 334 -29.78 8.12 -11.40
CA ALA A 334 -30.21 9.48 -11.70
C ALA A 334 -29.61 10.00 -13.02
N ALA A 335 -28.31 9.76 -13.24
CA ALA A 335 -27.62 10.21 -14.45
C ALA A 335 -28.11 9.47 -15.70
N LEU A 336 -28.40 8.16 -15.59
CA LEU A 336 -29.03 7.38 -16.66
C LEU A 336 -30.44 7.90 -16.98
N ALA A 337 -31.24 8.22 -15.95
CA ALA A 337 -32.56 8.80 -16.14
C ALA A 337 -32.49 10.18 -16.82
N GLU A 338 -31.56 11.05 -16.42
CA GLU A 338 -31.34 12.35 -17.06
C GLU A 338 -30.90 12.18 -18.52
N ALA A 339 -29.96 11.27 -18.78
CA ALA A 339 -29.47 10.99 -20.13
C ALA A 339 -30.60 10.50 -21.06
N ARG A 340 -31.54 9.70 -20.55
CA ARG A 340 -32.72 9.24 -21.30
C ARG A 340 -33.79 10.33 -21.48
N GLN A 341 -33.87 11.32 -20.58
CA GLN A 341 -34.87 12.39 -20.66
C GLN A 341 -34.58 13.42 -21.75
N LYS A 342 -33.31 13.62 -22.14
CA LYS A 342 -32.92 14.52 -23.24
C LYS A 342 -33.45 14.08 -24.62
N ARG A 343 -34.07 12.91 -24.70
CA ARG A 343 -34.80 12.34 -25.85
C ARG A 343 -36.19 12.95 -26.08
N LYS A 344 -36.85 13.51 -25.05
CA LYS A 344 -38.23 14.05 -25.14
C LYS A 344 -38.25 15.49 -25.61
#